data_AF-A0A838S1F9-F1
#
_entry.id   AF-A0A838S1F9-F1
#
_cell.length_a   1.000
_cell.length_b   1.000
_cell.length_c   1.000
_cell.angle_alpha   90.00
_cell.angle_beta   90.00
_cell.angle_gamma   90.00
#
_symmetry.space_group_name_H-M   'P 1'
#
loop_
_entity.id
_entity.type
_entity.pdbx_description
1 polymer ?
#
loop_
_entity_poly.entity_id
_entity_poly.type
_entity_poly.pdbx_seq_one_letter_code
_entity_poly.pdbx_strand_id
1 'polypeptide(L)'
;MRQSTMKTIAGSISVCVIALALAVFGYVIQVEGRSSKKAKVALPAEKVIASITTAMAAKPGNLLGVEVENEGGKTLCEVEILTPDGKTYEVEVDVASNAVVEVELEDDDDDGEDDKDAKNDKDDKP
;
A
#
# COMPACT_ATOMS: atom_id res chain seq x y z
N MET A 1 -21.26 7.15 -52.13
CA MET A 1 -21.15 8.32 -53.04
C MET A 1 -21.40 9.58 -52.21
N ARG A 2 -20.61 10.61 -52.47
CA ARG A 2 -20.37 11.82 -51.66
C ARG A 2 -21.59 12.75 -51.55
N GLN A 3 -21.82 13.33 -50.38
CA GLN A 3 -22.35 14.69 -50.17
C GLN A 3 -21.80 15.14 -48.80
N SER A 4 -20.67 15.84 -48.69
CA SER A 4 -20.40 17.24 -49.02
C SER A 4 -21.33 18.24 -48.32
N THR A 5 -20.73 18.95 -47.36
CA THR A 5 -20.92 20.37 -47.01
C THR A 5 -22.31 20.88 -46.67
N MET A 6 -22.44 21.49 -45.48
CA MET A 6 -23.14 22.76 -45.17
C MET A 6 -23.30 22.82 -43.63
N LYS A 7 -23.15 23.91 -42.88
CA LYS A 7 -22.76 25.30 -43.12
C LYS A 7 -22.53 25.89 -41.72
N THR A 8 -21.47 26.66 -41.54
CA THR A 8 -21.19 27.42 -40.32
C THR A 8 -22.14 28.63 -40.23
N ILE A 9 -23.00 28.69 -39.21
CA ILE A 9 -23.78 29.87 -38.80
C ILE A 9 -24.36 29.54 -37.42
N ALA A 10 -24.42 30.37 -36.39
CA ALA A 10 -23.75 31.59 -35.97
C ALA A 10 -24.19 31.77 -34.51
N GLY A 11 -23.31 32.30 -33.68
CA GLY A 11 -23.68 32.96 -32.43
C GLY A 11 -23.91 32.07 -31.21
N SER A 12 -23.22 32.42 -30.12
CA SER A 12 -23.76 32.32 -28.77
C SER A 12 -23.73 30.94 -28.08
N ILE A 13 -22.54 30.39 -27.88
CA ILE A 13 -22.28 29.58 -26.67
C ILE A 13 -21.16 30.26 -25.90
N SER A 14 -21.51 31.48 -25.48
CA SER A 14 -20.98 32.13 -24.30
C SER A 14 -21.07 31.14 -23.12
N VAL A 15 -20.00 31.02 -22.34
CA VAL A 15 -19.95 30.46 -20.98
C VAL A 15 -19.82 28.92 -20.80
N CYS A 16 -20.15 28.04 -21.75
CA CYS A 16 -20.14 26.59 -21.43
C CYS A 16 -18.81 25.82 -21.63
N VAL A 17 -17.78 26.38 -22.28
CA VAL A 17 -16.55 25.61 -22.54
C VAL A 17 -15.59 25.59 -21.33
N ILE A 18 -15.82 26.43 -20.31
CA ILE A 18 -14.97 26.47 -19.11
C ILE A 18 -15.45 25.47 -18.04
N ALA A 19 -16.68 24.93 -18.13
CA ALA A 19 -17.22 24.01 -17.12
C ALA A 19 -16.89 22.52 -17.36
N LEU A 20 -16.35 22.14 -18.51
CA LEU A 20 -16.07 20.73 -18.85
C LEU A 20 -14.62 20.28 -18.61
N ALA A 21 -13.83 21.09 -17.88
CA ALA A 21 -12.50 20.67 -17.39
C ALA A 21 -12.50 20.24 -15.92
N LEU A 22 -13.62 20.39 -15.18
CA LEU A 22 -13.68 20.14 -13.74
C LEU A 22 -14.47 18.88 -13.32
N ALA A 23 -15.08 18.15 -14.28
CA ALA A 23 -15.93 17.00 -13.95
C ALA A 23 -15.21 15.64 -14.00
N VAL A 24 -14.03 15.53 -14.61
CA VAL A 24 -13.30 14.25 -14.72
C VAL A 24 -12.35 14.01 -13.54
N PHE A 25 -11.91 15.06 -12.85
CA PHE A 25 -11.01 14.92 -11.69
C PHE A 25 -11.73 14.46 -10.41
N GLY A 26 -13.06 14.58 -10.35
CA GLY A 26 -13.84 14.32 -9.14
C GLY A 26 -14.37 12.88 -8.96
N TYR A 27 -14.15 11.96 -9.91
CA TYR A 27 -14.83 10.64 -9.89
C TYR A 27 -13.95 9.46 -9.42
N VAL A 28 -12.64 9.62 -9.24
CA VAL A 28 -11.72 8.47 -8.96
C VAL A 28 -11.19 8.44 -7.51
N ILE A 29 -11.87 9.04 -6.52
CA ILE A 29 -11.48 8.81 -5.11
C ILE A 29 -12.73 8.73 -4.23
N GLN A 30 -13.37 7.57 -4.15
CA GLN A 30 -14.16 7.16 -2.97
C GLN A 30 -14.35 5.63 -2.97
N VAL A 31 -13.26 4.92 -2.70
CA VAL A 31 -13.25 3.62 -1.99
C VAL A 31 -12.16 3.89 -0.94
N GLU A 32 -12.42 3.88 0.37
CA GLU A 32 -12.63 2.68 1.17
C GLU A 32 -13.37 2.97 2.48
N GLY A 33 -14.27 2.03 2.80
CA GLY A 33 -14.58 1.46 4.11
C GLY A 33 -14.30 2.24 5.40
N ARG A 34 -15.37 2.39 6.21
CA ARG A 34 -15.24 2.47 7.66
C ARG A 34 -14.70 1.14 8.20
N SER A 35 -13.57 1.14 8.91
CA SER A 35 -13.39 0.23 10.06
C SER A 35 -12.17 0.65 10.90
N SER A 36 -12.38 0.77 12.22
CA SER A 36 -11.36 0.85 13.28
C SER A 36 -10.22 1.86 13.12
N LYS A 37 -10.44 3.13 13.50
CA LYS A 37 -9.33 4.08 13.70
C LYS A 37 -8.56 3.72 14.98
N LYS A 38 -7.54 2.85 14.90
CA LYS A 38 -6.31 3.10 15.67
C LYS A 38 -5.90 4.53 15.31
N ALA A 39 -5.69 5.41 16.28
CA ALA A 39 -5.34 6.80 15.99
C ALA A 39 -4.01 6.82 15.25
N LYS A 40 -4.04 6.99 13.91
CA LYS A 40 -2.82 7.18 13.11
C LYS A 40 -2.04 8.34 13.73
N VAL A 41 -0.82 8.06 14.17
CA VAL A 41 0.06 9.08 14.73
C VAL A 41 0.35 10.07 13.61
N ALA A 42 -0.12 11.31 13.77
CA ALA A 42 0.12 12.36 12.78
C ALA A 42 1.55 12.87 12.91
N LEU A 43 2.48 12.25 12.17
CA LEU A 43 3.85 12.72 12.03
C LEU A 43 4.01 13.67 10.84
N PRO A 44 4.96 14.63 10.90
CA PRO A 44 5.34 15.41 9.74
C PRO A 44 5.95 14.49 8.67
N ALA A 45 5.60 14.72 7.40
CA ALA A 45 6.00 13.87 6.29
C ALA A 45 7.53 13.75 6.17
N GLU A 46 8.25 14.82 6.49
CA GLU A 46 9.72 14.85 6.45
C GLU A 46 10.35 13.83 7.39
N LYS A 47 9.73 13.60 8.56
CA LYS A 47 10.21 12.62 9.54
C LYS A 47 9.97 11.19 9.06
N VAL A 48 8.80 10.92 8.50
CA VAL A 48 8.47 9.61 7.92
C VAL A 48 9.43 9.29 6.77
N ILE A 49 9.68 10.26 5.87
CA ILE A 49 10.63 10.09 4.76
C ILE A 49 12.06 9.83 5.27
N ALA A 50 12.50 10.53 6.32
CA ALA A 50 13.81 10.30 6.92
C ALA A 50 13.94 8.88 7.50
N SER A 51 12.89 8.40 8.19
CA SER A 51 12.85 7.03 8.72
C SER A 51 12.89 5.99 7.60
N ILE A 52 12.08 6.15 6.54
CA ILE A 52 12.11 5.27 5.36
C ILE A 52 13.52 5.23 4.74
N THR A 53 14.14 6.40 4.55
CA THR A 53 15.49 6.49 4.00
C THR A 53 16.51 5.74 4.85
N THR A 54 16.37 5.83 6.17
CA THR A 54 17.24 5.17 7.15
C THR A 54 17.05 3.66 7.11
N ALA A 55 15.80 3.20 7.11
CA ALA A 55 15.46 1.79 7.00
C ALA A 55 15.98 1.17 5.70
N MET A 56 15.75 1.82 4.56
CA MET A 56 16.22 1.36 3.25
C MET A 56 17.75 1.37 3.11
N ALA A 57 18.44 2.23 3.86
CA ALA A 57 19.90 2.21 3.94
C ALA A 57 20.41 1.01 4.77
N ALA A 58 19.67 0.61 5.81
CA ALA A 58 20.00 -0.56 6.62
C ALA A 58 19.67 -1.89 5.90
N LYS A 59 18.53 -1.94 5.21
CA LYS A 59 18.08 -3.08 4.41
C LYS A 59 17.62 -2.60 3.02
N PRO A 60 18.47 -2.76 1.99
CA PRO A 60 18.08 -2.42 0.63
C PRO A 60 17.02 -3.37 0.08
N GLY A 61 15.98 -2.82 -0.55
CA GLY A 61 14.90 -3.60 -1.16
C GLY A 61 13.79 -2.72 -1.71
N ASN A 62 12.65 -3.34 -2.02
CA ASN A 62 11.44 -2.64 -2.41
C ASN A 62 10.59 -2.32 -1.18
N LEU A 63 10.17 -1.07 -1.05
CA LEU A 63 9.30 -0.63 0.04
C LEU A 63 7.89 -1.20 -0.17
N LEU A 64 7.42 -2.00 0.78
CA LEU A 64 6.08 -2.59 0.76
C LEU A 64 5.10 -1.77 1.61
N GLY A 65 5.52 -1.40 2.82
CA GLY A 65 4.66 -0.77 3.81
C GLY A 65 5.41 0.20 4.71
N VAL A 66 4.67 1.16 5.26
CA VAL A 66 5.16 2.07 6.29
C VAL A 66 4.06 2.29 7.31
N GLU A 67 4.32 1.90 8.55
CA GLU A 67 3.44 2.14 9.68
C GLU A 67 4.15 3.01 10.72
N VAL A 68 3.35 3.77 11.47
CA VAL A 68 3.87 4.64 12.54
C VAL A 68 3.07 4.36 13.78
N GLU A 69 3.75 3.79 14.76
CA GLU A 69 3.17 3.40 16.03
C GLU A 69 3.82 4.16 17.20
N ASN A 70 3.09 4.23 18.31
CA ASN A 70 3.63 4.73 19.56
C ASN A 70 3.65 3.58 20.56
N GLU A 71 4.85 3.13 20.90
CA GLU A 71 5.08 2.07 21.88
C GLU A 71 5.90 2.59 23.05
N GLY A 72 5.42 2.39 24.28
CA GLY A 72 6.16 2.78 25.49
C GLY A 72 6.54 4.27 25.59
N GLY A 73 5.85 5.15 24.86
CA GLY A 73 6.17 6.59 24.79
C GLY A 73 7.22 6.95 23.74
N LYS A 74 7.65 5.99 22.91
CA LYS A 74 8.49 6.20 21.73
C LYS A 74 7.62 6.12 20.48
N THR A 75 7.90 6.98 19.51
CA THR A 75 7.29 6.87 18.18
C THR A 75 8.23 6.09 17.29
N LEU A 76 7.76 4.95 16.80
CA LEU A 76 8.49 4.06 15.91
C LEU A 76 7.89 4.18 14.51
N CYS A 77 8.75 4.10 13.51
CA CYS A 77 8.37 3.97 12.12
C CYS A 77 8.80 2.59 11.66
N GLU A 78 7.83 1.72 11.43
CA GLU A 78 8.02 0.38 10.88
C GLU A 78 8.04 0.48 9.36
N VAL A 79 9.06 -0.10 8.75
CA VAL A 79 9.28 -0.07 7.31
C VAL A 79 9.45 -1.50 6.81
N GLU A 80 8.47 -1.97 6.06
CA GLU A 80 8.45 -3.31 5.48
C GLU A 80 9.16 -3.30 4.12
N ILE A 81 10.18 -4.15 3.98
CA ILE A 81 11.10 -4.14 2.84
C ILE A 81 11.24 -5.53 2.24
N LEU A 82 10.81 -5.68 0.99
CA LEU A 82 11.05 -6.87 0.19
C LEU A 82 12.46 -6.86 -0.40
N THR A 83 13.27 -7.80 0.01
CA THR A 83 14.64 -7.97 -0.49
C THR A 83 14.68 -8.71 -1.84
N PRO A 84 15.76 -8.59 -2.62
CA PRO A 84 15.89 -9.28 -3.91
C PRO A 84 15.87 -10.81 -3.82
N ASP A 85 16.19 -11.37 -2.65
CA ASP A 85 16.10 -12.81 -2.35
C ASP A 85 14.67 -13.27 -2.02
N GLY A 86 13.68 -12.38 -2.10
CA GLY A 86 12.27 -12.70 -1.90
C GLY A 86 11.84 -12.75 -0.44
N LYS A 87 12.68 -12.27 0.48
CA LYS A 87 12.37 -12.18 1.91
C LYS A 87 11.88 -10.80 2.28
N THR A 88 10.87 -10.73 3.13
CA THR A 88 10.39 -9.47 3.69
C THR A 88 11.06 -9.22 5.03
N TYR A 89 11.57 -8.00 5.24
CA TYR A 89 12.11 -7.58 6.51
C TYR A 89 11.31 -6.40 7.04
N GLU A 90 11.01 -6.44 8.32
CA GLU A 90 10.51 -5.30 9.07
C GLU A 90 11.69 -4.54 9.67
N VAL A 91 11.76 -3.23 9.43
CA VAL A 91 12.79 -2.37 9.98
C VAL A 91 12.14 -1.27 10.80
N GLU A 92 12.34 -1.31 12.12
CA GLU A 92 11.85 -0.26 13.01
C GLU A 92 12.88 0.86 13.19
N VAL A 93 12.41 2.10 13.04
CA VAL A 93 13.22 3.30 13.23
C VAL A 93 12.60 4.19 14.31
N ASP A 94 13.36 4.50 15.36
CA ASP A 94 12.96 5.51 16.36
C ASP A 94 12.93 6.89 15.68
N VAL A 95 11.75 7.49 15.57
CA VAL A 95 11.51 8.72 14.79
C VAL A 95 12.20 9.94 15.40
N ALA A 96 12.37 9.95 16.73
CA ALA A 96 12.98 11.07 17.44
C ALA A 96 14.48 11.18 17.13
N SER A 97 15.18 10.04 17.21
CA SER A 97 16.63 9.92 16.96
C SER A 97 16.97 9.59 15.51
N ASN A 98 16.01 9.11 14.73
CA ASN A 98 16.19 8.59 13.38
C ASN A 98 17.25 7.47 13.32
N ALA A 99 17.18 6.55 14.27
CA ALA A 99 18.06 5.40 14.39
C ALA A 99 17.27 4.10 14.26
N VAL A 100 17.85 3.12 13.56
CA VAL A 100 17.30 1.76 13.50
C VAL A 100 17.39 1.15 14.90
N VAL A 101 16.27 0.66 15.40
CA VAL A 101 16.19 -0.02 16.70
C VAL A 101 16.06 -1.53 16.54
N GLU A 102 15.43 -1.98 15.46
CA GLU A 102 15.14 -3.38 15.19
C GLU A 102 15.15 -3.67 13.68
N VAL A 103 15.58 -4.88 13.32
CA VAL A 103 15.50 -5.44 11.97
C VAL A 103 15.13 -6.91 12.11
N GLU A 104 13.92 -7.26 11.73
CA GLU A 104 13.40 -8.62 11.82
C GLU A 104 13.06 -9.16 10.44
N LEU A 105 13.22 -10.48 10.27
CA LEU A 105 12.72 -11.19 9.11
C LEU A 105 11.25 -11.47 9.38
N GLU A 106 10.37 -11.05 8.48
CA GLU A 106 8.96 -11.43 8.54
C GLU A 106 8.87 -12.88 8.04
N ASP A 107 8.64 -13.81 8.98
CA ASP A 107 8.44 -15.22 8.66
C ASP A 107 7.01 -15.39 8.13
N ASP A 108 6.86 -15.53 6.81
CA ASP A 108 5.67 -16.14 6.23
C ASP A 108 5.65 -17.61 6.72
N ASP A 109 5.01 -17.86 7.86
CA ASP A 109 4.67 -19.21 8.31
C ASP A 109 3.71 -19.83 7.27
N ASP A 110 4.31 -20.39 6.19
CA ASP A 110 3.66 -21.36 5.32
C ASP A 110 3.45 -22.62 6.16
N ASP A 111 2.31 -22.63 6.86
CA ASP A 111 1.75 -23.76 7.59
C ASP A 111 1.84 -25.00 6.69
N GLY A 112 2.90 -25.79 6.86
CA GLY A 112 3.11 -27.02 6.11
C GLY A 112 1.86 -27.88 6.19
N GLU A 113 1.25 -28.14 5.03
CA GLU A 113 0.19 -29.12 4.89
C GLU A 113 0.70 -30.47 5.40
N ASP A 114 0.32 -30.78 6.64
CA ASP A 114 0.55 -32.05 7.29
C ASP A 114 -0.44 -33.05 6.67
N ASP A 115 -0.14 -33.48 5.43
CA ASP A 115 -0.83 -34.52 4.67
C ASP A 115 -0.80 -35.84 5.46
N LYS A 116 -1.79 -36.02 6.34
CA LYS A 116 -2.10 -37.31 6.93
C LYS A 116 -2.78 -38.16 5.86
N ASP A 117 -1.95 -38.76 5.02
CA ASP A 117 -2.23 -39.95 4.23
C ASP A 117 -2.62 -41.13 5.15
N ALA A 118 -3.84 -41.11 5.68
CA ALA A 118 -4.49 -42.29 6.23
C ALA A 118 -5.39 -42.88 5.14
N LYS A 119 -4.80 -43.77 4.34
CA LYS A 119 -5.45 -44.60 3.33
C LYS A 119 -6.79 -45.15 3.81
N ASN A 120 -7.85 -44.80 3.09
CA ASN A 120 -9.11 -45.52 3.11
C ASN A 120 -9.01 -46.70 2.14
N ASP A 121 -8.72 -47.90 2.65
CA ASP A 121 -9.07 -49.15 1.98
C ASP A 121 -10.20 -49.80 2.77
N LYS A 122 -11.41 -49.62 2.24
CA LYS A 122 -12.53 -50.54 2.44
C LYS A 122 -12.30 -51.77 1.53
N ASP A 123 -13.02 -52.85 1.84
CA ASP A 123 -13.09 -54.15 1.13
C ASP A 123 -12.03 -55.15 1.64
N ASP A 124 -12.32 -56.40 2.03
CA ASP A 124 -13.41 -57.30 1.67
C ASP A 124 -13.53 -58.41 2.75
N LYS A 125 -14.72 -58.99 2.82
CA LYS A 125 -15.22 -60.01 3.76
C LYS A 125 -14.62 -61.40 3.49
N PRO A 126 -14.57 -62.29 4.50
CA PRO A 126 -15.29 -63.57 4.35
C PRO A 126 -16.37 -63.82 5.43
#